data_AF-A0AAU8K6E4-F1
#
_entry.id   AF-A0AAU8K6E4-F1
#
_cell.length_a   1.000
_cell.length_b   1.000
_cell.length_c   1.000
_cell.angle_alpha   90.00
_cell.angle_beta   90.00
_cell.angle_gamma   90.00
#
_symmetry.space_group_name_H-M   'P 1'
#
loop_
_entity.id
_entity.type
_entity.pdbx_description
1 polymer ?
#
loop_
_entity_poly.entity_id
_entity_poly.type
_entity_poly.pdbx_seq_one_letter_code
_entity_poly.pdbx_strand_id
1 'polypeptide(L)'
;MARPATAAPVAPRGETPPGGAGPRDQAGPAAEGGRLRDLVDRSLAQQTTPAPEPAEQKPPAGPADRTVSVPRDPLLRGLPRSMDVHIPLDPQVFGYNWALAGWTVQPDVLVVLGEGHQVGWVERGLDGGDGWVAVYAGYFLGDAATQQAALRATAQEAARTVHQAYLEDL
;
A
#
# COMPACT_ATOMS: atom_id res chain seq x y z
N MET A 1 -3.70 55.59 -24.17
CA MET A 1 -4.84 55.22 -25.04
C MET A 1 -4.56 53.82 -25.59
N ALA A 2 -5.37 52.77 -25.55
CA ALA A 2 -6.62 52.42 -24.88
C ALA A 2 -6.61 50.86 -24.82
N ARG A 3 -7.06 50.25 -23.70
CA ARG A 3 -7.31 48.79 -23.62
C ARG A 3 -8.77 48.56 -24.01
N PRO A 4 -9.11 47.56 -24.84
CA PRO A 4 -10.48 47.07 -24.90
C PRO A 4 -10.75 46.08 -23.76
N ALA A 5 -11.88 46.30 -23.10
CA ALA A 5 -12.49 45.43 -22.09
C ALA A 5 -13.68 44.67 -22.70
N THR A 6 -14.17 43.67 -21.95
CA THR A 6 -15.50 43.00 -22.04
C THR A 6 -15.61 41.92 -23.13
N ALA A 7 -16.22 40.74 -22.93
CA ALA A 7 -17.21 40.31 -21.93
C ALA A 7 -17.19 38.77 -21.77
N ALA A 8 -17.51 38.27 -20.58
CA ALA A 8 -17.92 36.89 -20.35
C ALA A 8 -19.46 36.79 -20.38
N PRO A 9 -20.07 35.76 -21.00
CA PRO A 9 -21.50 35.52 -20.87
C PRO A 9 -21.83 34.59 -19.68
N VAL A 10 -22.79 35.06 -18.88
CA VAL A 10 -23.49 34.38 -17.78
C VAL A 10 -24.43 33.28 -18.32
N ALA A 11 -24.51 32.17 -17.59
CA ALA A 11 -25.43 31.05 -17.83
C ALA A 11 -26.89 31.36 -17.44
N PRO A 12 -27.88 30.68 -18.04
CA PRO A 12 -29.19 30.49 -17.42
C PRO A 12 -29.44 29.02 -17.02
N ARG A 13 -29.45 28.82 -15.70
CA ARG A 13 -30.49 28.15 -14.88
C ARG A 13 -31.55 27.32 -15.64
N GLY A 14 -31.53 26.00 -15.43
CA GLY A 14 -32.65 25.11 -15.71
C GLY A 14 -32.96 24.25 -14.47
N GLU A 15 -33.93 24.69 -13.67
CA GLU A 15 -34.58 23.90 -12.61
C GLU A 15 -35.77 23.13 -13.21
N THR A 16 -35.89 21.81 -12.99
CA THR A 16 -37.19 21.10 -12.80
C THR A 16 -36.99 19.71 -12.17
N PRO A 17 -37.51 19.43 -10.95
CA PRO A 17 -37.86 18.09 -10.43
C PRO A 17 -39.38 17.83 -10.65
N PRO A 18 -40.08 16.82 -10.08
CA PRO A 18 -39.73 15.55 -9.41
C PRO A 18 -40.49 14.33 -10.02
N GLY A 19 -40.34 13.11 -9.48
CA GLY A 19 -41.37 12.09 -9.67
C GLY A 19 -40.95 10.63 -9.44
N GLY A 20 -41.48 10.02 -8.38
CA GLY A 20 -41.41 8.56 -8.21
C GLY A 20 -41.54 8.05 -6.78
N ALA A 21 -42.57 8.48 -6.04
CA ALA A 21 -43.02 7.78 -4.84
C ALA A 21 -44.00 6.67 -5.23
N GLY A 22 -43.78 5.46 -4.73
CA GLY A 22 -44.71 4.35 -4.82
C GLY A 22 -44.25 3.17 -3.95
N PRO A 23 -44.89 2.90 -2.80
CA PRO A 23 -44.65 1.73 -1.96
C PRO A 23 -45.66 0.62 -2.29
N ARG A 24 -45.25 -0.65 -2.16
CA ARG A 24 -46.13 -1.75 -1.68
C ARG A 24 -45.39 -3.06 -1.47
N ASP A 25 -45.46 -3.51 -0.22
CA ASP A 25 -45.75 -4.86 0.26
C ASP A 25 -45.33 -6.06 -0.60
N GLN A 26 -44.44 -6.89 -0.04
CA GLN A 26 -44.69 -8.33 -0.02
C GLN A 26 -44.03 -9.03 1.17
N ALA A 27 -44.86 -9.79 1.87
CA ALA A 27 -44.61 -10.56 3.06
C ALA A 27 -43.65 -11.75 2.83
N GLY A 28 -43.06 -12.25 3.92
CA GLY A 28 -42.11 -13.38 3.95
C GLY A 28 -42.68 -14.75 3.54
N PRO A 29 -41.87 -15.81 3.71
CA PRO A 29 -41.86 -16.46 5.03
C PRO A 29 -40.48 -16.85 5.57
N ALA A 30 -40.45 -17.00 6.89
CA ALA A 30 -39.32 -17.38 7.73
C ALA A 30 -38.94 -18.87 7.58
N ALA A 31 -37.64 -19.17 7.45
CA ALA A 31 -37.08 -20.49 7.71
C ALA A 31 -35.54 -20.49 7.85
N GLU A 32 -34.95 -19.75 8.81
CA GLU A 32 -33.48 -19.83 9.03
C GLU A 32 -33.01 -19.83 10.51
N GLY A 33 -33.91 -19.99 11.48
CA GLY A 33 -33.55 -19.97 12.92
C GLY A 33 -33.08 -21.30 13.53
N GLY A 34 -33.17 -22.42 12.79
CA GLY A 34 -33.03 -23.77 13.38
C GLY A 34 -31.62 -24.38 13.33
N ARG A 35 -30.75 -23.96 12.40
CA ARG A 35 -29.46 -24.66 12.17
C ARG A 35 -28.28 -24.12 12.95
N LEU A 36 -28.36 -22.88 13.45
CA LEU A 36 -27.28 -22.26 14.21
C LEU A 36 -27.21 -22.73 15.67
N ARG A 37 -28.33 -23.18 16.25
CA ARG A 37 -28.36 -23.66 17.64
C ARG A 37 -27.67 -25.01 17.82
N ASP A 38 -27.80 -25.93 16.87
CA ASP A 38 -27.16 -27.27 16.93
C ASP A 38 -25.62 -27.23 16.87
N LEU A 39 -25.02 -26.17 16.31
CA LEU A 39 -23.56 -26.04 16.25
C LEU A 39 -22.95 -25.50 17.56
N VAL A 40 -23.70 -24.72 18.33
CA VAL A 40 -23.21 -24.11 19.57
C VAL A 40 -23.16 -25.14 20.70
N ASP A 41 -24.11 -26.06 20.77
CA ASP A 41 -24.11 -27.14 21.79
C ASP A 41 -22.96 -28.15 21.60
N ARG A 42 -22.57 -28.44 20.35
CA ARG A 42 -21.45 -29.37 20.07
C ARG A 42 -20.08 -28.80 20.44
N SER A 43 -19.97 -27.48 20.56
CA SER A 43 -18.72 -26.82 20.92
C SER A 43 -18.53 -26.71 22.44
N LEU A 44 -19.60 -26.73 23.24
CA LEU A 44 -19.51 -26.70 24.71
C LEU A 44 -19.16 -28.07 25.31
N ALA A 45 -19.63 -29.17 24.71
CA ALA A 45 -19.38 -30.52 25.25
C ALA A 45 -17.92 -31.00 25.11
N GLN A 46 -17.06 -30.27 24.40
CA GLN A 46 -15.63 -30.59 24.26
C GLN A 46 -14.72 -29.81 25.24
N GLN A 47 -15.27 -28.98 26.14
CA GLN A 47 -14.49 -28.16 27.06
C GLN A 47 -14.82 -28.44 28.54
N THR A 48 -14.50 -29.63 29.07
CA THR A 48 -14.43 -29.85 30.54
C THR A 48 -13.52 -31.06 30.91
N THR A 49 -12.18 -30.90 30.99
CA THR A 49 -11.26 -30.98 32.19
C THR A 49 -10.77 -32.41 32.61
N PRO A 50 -9.66 -32.67 33.38
CA PRO A 50 -8.44 -31.93 33.80
C PRO A 50 -7.05 -32.66 33.64
N ALA A 51 -5.96 -31.92 34.00
CA ALA A 51 -4.48 -32.09 34.00
C ALA A 51 -3.86 -33.26 34.85
N PRO A 52 -2.51 -33.39 35.15
CA PRO A 52 -1.27 -32.67 34.73
C PRO A 52 -0.04 -33.56 34.38
N GLU A 53 1.01 -33.03 33.72
CA GLU A 53 2.46 -33.20 34.05
C GLU A 53 3.41 -32.61 32.97
N PRO A 54 4.67 -32.26 33.32
CA PRO A 54 5.41 -31.17 32.70
C PRO A 54 6.30 -31.66 31.55
N ALA A 55 6.03 -31.16 30.35
CA ALA A 55 7.00 -31.23 29.26
C ALA A 55 7.34 -29.79 28.85
N GLU A 56 8.47 -29.34 29.40
CA GLU A 56 9.43 -28.45 28.76
C GLU A 56 8.81 -27.31 27.95
N GLN A 57 8.72 -26.14 28.59
CA GLN A 57 8.60 -24.88 27.89
C GLN A 57 9.77 -24.78 26.91
N LYS A 58 9.54 -25.20 25.67
CA LYS A 58 10.29 -24.74 24.51
C LYS A 58 10.31 -23.21 24.65
N PRO A 59 11.48 -22.56 24.72
CA PRO A 59 11.54 -21.12 24.88
C PRO A 59 10.68 -20.50 23.78
N PRO A 60 9.98 -19.38 24.05
CA PRO A 60 9.29 -18.65 22.99
C PRO A 60 10.33 -18.45 21.91
N ALA A 61 10.07 -19.03 20.73
CA ALA A 61 10.87 -18.76 19.56
C ALA A 61 11.02 -17.24 19.52
N GLY A 62 12.27 -16.77 19.52
CA GLY A 62 12.58 -15.36 19.33
C GLY A 62 11.82 -14.80 18.13
N PRO A 63 11.72 -13.47 18.00
CA PRO A 63 10.92 -12.85 16.95
C PRO A 63 11.21 -13.58 15.64
N ALA A 64 10.18 -14.24 15.11
CA ALA A 64 10.31 -15.02 13.89
C ALA A 64 11.00 -14.10 12.87
N ASP A 65 12.08 -14.58 12.27
CA ASP A 65 12.66 -14.02 11.07
C ASP A 65 11.52 -13.89 10.06
N ARG A 66 10.83 -12.75 10.08
CA ARG A 66 9.72 -12.47 9.17
C ARG A 66 10.37 -12.13 7.85
N THR A 67 10.69 -13.16 7.09
CA THR A 67 11.09 -13.00 5.70
C THR A 67 9.88 -12.46 4.95
N VAL A 68 9.85 -11.14 4.74
CA VAL A 68 8.81 -10.49 3.94
C VAL A 68 9.07 -10.81 2.47
N SER A 69 8.15 -11.52 1.83
CA SER A 69 8.22 -11.74 0.38
C SER A 69 7.62 -10.53 -0.33
N VAL A 70 8.46 -9.80 -1.06
CA VAL A 70 8.04 -8.64 -1.86
C VAL A 70 7.91 -9.06 -3.31
N PRO A 71 6.81 -8.70 -4.00
CA PRO A 71 6.73 -8.82 -5.44
C PRO A 71 7.89 -8.11 -6.13
N ARG A 72 8.42 -8.69 -7.22
CA ARG A 72 9.51 -8.06 -8.00
C ARG A 72 9.14 -6.72 -8.62
N ASP A 73 7.85 -6.41 -8.73
CA ASP A 73 7.36 -5.18 -9.31
C ASP A 73 6.08 -4.72 -8.57
N PRO A 74 6.05 -3.49 -8.03
CA PRO A 74 4.85 -2.94 -7.38
C PRO A 74 3.65 -2.85 -8.33
N LEU A 75 3.88 -2.73 -9.64
CA LEU A 75 2.82 -2.66 -10.65
C LEU A 75 1.97 -3.95 -10.72
N LEU A 76 2.50 -5.07 -10.24
CA LEU A 76 1.78 -6.34 -10.20
C LEU A 76 0.71 -6.39 -9.09
N ARG A 77 0.62 -5.37 -8.24
CA ARG A 77 -0.34 -5.30 -7.12
C ARG A 77 -1.69 -4.68 -7.49
N GLY A 78 -2.00 -4.59 -8.79
CA GLY A 78 -3.27 -4.02 -9.27
C GLY A 78 -3.31 -2.50 -9.27
N LEU A 79 -2.13 -1.85 -9.31
CA LEU A 79 -2.05 -0.39 -9.38
C LEU A 79 -2.47 0.14 -10.74
N PRO A 80 -2.98 1.38 -10.81
CA PRO A 80 -3.24 2.04 -12.08
C PRO A 80 -1.98 2.04 -12.95
N ARG A 81 -2.13 1.76 -14.25
CA ARG A 81 -0.99 1.73 -15.17
C ARG A 81 -0.32 3.10 -15.34
N SER A 82 -1.07 4.18 -15.11
CA SER A 82 -0.58 5.55 -15.20
C SER A 82 -0.28 6.06 -13.80
N MET A 83 0.94 6.55 -13.61
CA MET A 83 1.36 7.30 -12.42
C MET A 83 0.89 8.75 -12.57
N ASP A 84 0.24 9.29 -11.54
CA ASP A 84 -0.28 10.65 -11.49
C ASP A 84 0.52 11.57 -10.55
N VAL A 85 1.48 11.01 -9.82
CA VAL A 85 2.44 11.75 -9.00
C VAL A 85 3.80 11.73 -9.67
N HIS A 86 4.43 12.89 -9.78
CA HIS A 86 5.80 13.03 -10.25
C HIS A 86 6.56 14.04 -9.39
N ILE A 87 7.63 13.60 -8.74
CA ILE A 87 8.42 14.37 -7.79
C ILE A 87 9.87 14.40 -8.29
N PRO A 88 10.38 15.58 -8.70
CA PRO A 88 11.77 15.69 -9.13
C PRO A 88 12.71 15.41 -7.95
N LEU A 89 13.79 14.67 -8.20
CA LEU A 89 14.85 14.44 -7.23
C LEU A 89 15.90 15.56 -7.31
N ASP A 90 16.67 15.75 -6.24
CA ASP A 90 17.72 16.77 -6.19
C ASP A 90 18.77 16.54 -7.30
N PRO A 91 18.90 17.46 -8.27
CA PRO A 91 19.84 17.30 -9.38
C PRO A 91 21.31 17.26 -8.95
N GLN A 92 21.66 17.82 -7.78
CA GLN A 92 23.03 17.76 -7.27
C GLN A 92 23.42 16.35 -6.78
N VAL A 93 22.43 15.53 -6.43
CA VAL A 93 22.66 14.18 -5.89
C VAL A 93 22.40 13.11 -6.95
N PHE A 94 21.38 13.30 -7.80
CA PHE A 94 20.91 12.29 -8.75
C PHE A 94 21.19 12.67 -10.22
N GLY A 95 21.42 13.95 -10.52
CA GLY A 95 21.37 14.46 -11.89
C GLY A 95 19.96 14.77 -12.38
N TYR A 96 19.84 15.38 -13.56
CA TYR A 96 18.57 15.94 -14.05
C TYR A 96 17.57 14.92 -14.60
N ASN A 97 18.00 13.67 -14.82
CA ASN A 97 17.18 12.65 -15.48
C ASN A 97 16.51 11.69 -14.49
N TRP A 98 16.43 12.07 -13.21
CA TRP A 98 15.95 11.20 -12.13
C TRP A 98 14.71 11.79 -11.44
N ALA A 99 13.76 10.92 -11.13
CA ALA A 99 12.53 11.31 -10.47
C ALA A 99 11.93 10.17 -9.65
N LEU A 100 11.06 10.54 -8.71
CA LEU A 100 10.09 9.63 -8.11
C LEU A 100 8.76 9.78 -8.83
N ALA A 101 8.13 8.66 -9.16
CA ALA A 101 6.81 8.63 -9.76
C ALA A 101 5.92 7.65 -9.01
N GLY A 102 4.62 7.92 -8.91
CA GLY A 102 3.72 7.02 -8.18
C GLY A 102 2.27 7.42 -8.29
N TRP A 103 1.49 7.05 -7.27
CA TRP A 103 0.05 7.15 -7.31
C TRP A 103 -0.51 7.92 -6.13
N THR A 104 -1.45 8.83 -6.38
CA THR A 104 -2.20 9.49 -5.29
C THR A 104 -3.02 8.49 -4.47
N VAL A 105 -3.50 7.42 -5.11
CA VAL A 105 -4.26 6.34 -4.44
C VAL A 105 -3.40 5.40 -3.60
N GLN A 106 -2.07 5.41 -3.79
CA GLN A 106 -1.13 4.65 -2.97
C GLN A 106 0.12 5.50 -2.69
N PRO A 107 0.02 6.44 -1.72
CA PRO A 107 1.10 7.39 -1.44
C PRO A 107 2.33 6.74 -0.79
N ASP A 108 2.21 5.51 -0.30
CA ASP A 108 3.27 4.77 0.37
C ASP A 108 4.17 3.99 -0.60
N VAL A 109 3.92 4.07 -1.91
CA VAL A 109 4.72 3.41 -2.96
C VAL A 109 5.12 4.43 -4.02
N LEU A 110 6.43 4.58 -4.24
CA LEU A 110 6.98 5.44 -5.30
C LEU A 110 8.02 4.66 -6.11
N VAL A 111 7.87 4.69 -7.43
CA VAL A 111 8.83 4.16 -8.41
C VAL A 111 9.97 5.14 -8.58
N VAL A 112 11.20 4.64 -8.59
CA VAL A 112 12.41 5.40 -8.91
C VAL A 112 12.64 5.31 -10.42
N LEU A 113 12.57 6.45 -11.10
CA LEU A 113 12.84 6.59 -12.52
C LEU A 113 14.25 7.16 -12.74
N GLY A 114 15.05 6.49 -13.56
CA GLY A 114 16.33 6.98 -14.07
C GLY A 114 16.29 6.98 -15.59
N GLU A 115 16.57 8.13 -16.22
CA GLU A 115 16.55 8.30 -17.68
C GLU A 115 15.19 7.93 -18.32
N GLY A 116 14.11 8.04 -17.56
CA GLY A 116 12.76 7.68 -18.00
C GLY A 116 12.41 6.20 -17.85
N HIS A 117 13.31 5.39 -17.30
CA HIS A 117 13.10 3.95 -17.06
C HIS A 117 12.99 3.64 -15.57
N GLN A 118 12.22 2.61 -15.23
CA GLN A 118 12.15 2.11 -13.86
C GLN A 118 13.46 1.43 -13.48
N VAL A 119 14.08 1.94 -12.42
CA VAL A 119 15.32 1.40 -11.85
C VAL A 119 15.03 0.58 -10.59
N GLY A 120 14.03 1.01 -9.83
CA GLY A 120 13.59 0.36 -8.60
C GLY A 120 12.37 1.06 -8.03
N TRP A 121 12.07 0.82 -6.76
CA TRP A 121 11.00 1.55 -6.06
C TRP A 121 11.31 1.67 -4.59
N VAL A 122 10.59 2.56 -3.93
CA VAL A 122 10.63 2.77 -2.49
C VAL A 122 9.23 2.57 -1.93
N GLU A 123 9.14 1.90 -0.80
CA GLU A 123 7.86 1.56 -0.17
C GLU A 123 7.94 1.79 1.34
N ARG A 124 6.94 2.46 1.89
CA ARG A 124 6.85 2.72 3.33
C ARG A 124 6.26 1.53 4.06
N GLY A 125 6.88 1.17 5.19
CA GLY A 125 6.41 0.13 6.11
C GLY A 125 6.48 -1.30 5.59
N LEU A 126 7.24 -1.52 4.53
CA LEU A 126 7.38 -2.83 3.91
C LEU A 126 8.13 -3.85 4.80
N ASP A 127 8.97 -3.40 5.74
CA ASP A 127 9.62 -4.27 6.74
C ASP A 127 8.82 -4.40 8.06
N GLY A 128 7.63 -3.79 8.13
CA GLY A 128 6.81 -3.71 9.34
C GLY A 128 7.08 -2.49 10.23
N GLY A 129 8.03 -1.62 9.86
CA GLY A 129 8.31 -0.33 10.51
C GLY A 129 7.54 0.85 9.92
N ASP A 130 7.91 2.08 10.33
CA ASP A 130 7.32 3.33 9.81
C ASP A 130 8.23 4.03 8.76
N GLY A 131 9.32 3.38 8.35
CA GLY A 131 10.31 3.93 7.45
C GLY A 131 10.04 3.62 5.98
N TRP A 132 10.71 4.37 5.11
CA TRP A 132 10.81 4.09 3.68
C TRP A 132 11.91 3.07 3.41
N VAL A 133 11.60 2.03 2.64
CA VAL A 133 12.55 0.98 2.28
C VAL A 133 12.84 1.05 0.79
N ALA A 134 14.11 0.91 0.42
CA ALA A 134 14.56 0.84 -0.96
C ALA A 134 14.51 -0.60 -1.49
N VAL A 135 13.98 -0.78 -2.70
CA VAL A 135 13.91 -2.07 -3.38
C VAL A 135 14.54 -1.96 -4.76
N TYR A 136 15.50 -2.83 -5.04
CA TYR A 136 16.25 -2.90 -6.30
C TYR A 136 16.27 -4.34 -6.82
N ALA A 137 16.06 -4.52 -8.12
CA ALA A 137 15.99 -5.84 -8.77
C ALA A 137 15.05 -6.86 -8.10
N GLY A 138 14.03 -6.39 -7.37
CA GLY A 138 13.09 -7.24 -6.63
C GLY A 138 13.53 -7.67 -5.23
N TYR A 139 14.62 -7.10 -4.71
CA TYR A 139 15.11 -7.35 -3.36
C TYR A 139 15.20 -6.06 -2.56
N PHE A 140 14.91 -6.16 -1.27
CA PHE A 140 15.17 -5.08 -0.35
C PHE A 140 16.65 -4.79 -0.27
N LEU A 141 17.00 -3.51 -0.33
CA LEU A 141 18.35 -3.08 0.02
C LEU A 141 18.46 -3.03 1.54
N GLY A 142 19.23 -3.96 2.06
CA GLY A 142 19.50 -4.09 3.48
C GLY A 142 20.76 -3.33 3.92
N ASP A 143 20.85 -3.05 5.21
CA ASP A 143 22.08 -2.67 5.87
C ASP A 143 23.09 -3.82 5.79
N ALA A 144 24.30 -3.53 5.29
CA ALA A 144 25.30 -4.56 5.02
C ALA A 144 25.81 -5.27 6.28
N ALA A 145 25.73 -4.63 7.46
CA ALA A 145 26.19 -5.21 8.71
C ALA A 145 25.15 -6.14 9.36
N THR A 146 23.86 -5.80 9.21
CA THR A 146 22.75 -6.50 9.89
C THR A 146 21.89 -7.35 8.96
N GLN A 147 22.05 -7.19 7.64
CA GLN A 147 21.20 -7.78 6.60
C GLN A 147 19.71 -7.47 6.74
N GLN A 148 19.35 -6.45 7.52
CA GLN A 148 17.97 -5.98 7.67
C GLN A 148 17.67 -4.86 6.69
N ALA A 149 16.39 -4.64 6.35
CA ALA A 149 15.98 -3.55 5.47
C ALA A 149 16.54 -2.19 5.96
N ALA A 150 17.15 -1.42 5.06
CA ALA A 150 17.67 -0.11 5.40
C ALA A 150 16.53 0.92 5.45
N LEU A 151 15.93 1.11 6.62
CA LEU A 151 14.88 2.10 6.84
C LEU A 151 15.40 3.53 6.66
N ARG A 152 14.68 4.33 5.90
CA ARG A 152 14.93 5.75 5.68
C ARG A 152 13.79 6.61 6.17
N ALA A 153 14.10 7.84 6.58
CA ALA A 153 13.09 8.76 7.07
C ALA A 153 12.22 9.29 5.91
N THR A 154 12.80 9.40 4.71
CA THR A 154 12.12 9.94 3.54
C THR A 154 12.26 9.04 2.31
N ALA A 155 11.30 9.15 1.40
CA ALA A 155 11.35 8.49 0.10
C ALA A 155 12.59 8.89 -0.72
N GLN A 156 13.06 10.14 -0.60
CA GLN A 156 14.25 10.63 -1.32
C GLN A 156 15.54 9.97 -0.81
N GLU A 157 15.67 9.74 0.50
CA GLU A 157 16.80 8.99 1.06
C GLU A 157 16.78 7.52 0.63
N ALA A 158 15.60 6.91 0.57
CA ALA A 158 15.45 5.55 0.05
C ALA A 158 15.79 5.51 -1.45
N ALA A 159 15.36 6.52 -2.23
CA ALA A 159 15.70 6.64 -3.65
C ALA A 159 17.22 6.79 -3.86
N ARG A 160 17.92 7.48 -2.96
CA ARG A 160 19.38 7.58 -3.00
C ARG A 160 20.04 6.21 -2.85
N THR A 161 19.46 5.35 -2.02
CA THR A 161 19.95 3.98 -1.82
C THR A 161 19.75 3.15 -3.10
N VAL A 162 18.60 3.28 -3.78
CA VAL A 162 18.36 2.67 -5.11
C VAL A 162 19.34 3.19 -6.15
N HIS A 163 19.56 4.50 -6.20
CA HIS A 163 20.49 5.13 -7.13
C HIS A 163 21.93 4.63 -6.93
N GLN A 164 22.39 4.52 -5.69
CA GLN A 164 23.71 3.97 -5.37
C GLN A 164 23.84 2.51 -5.82
N ALA A 165 22.85 1.66 -5.49
CA ALA A 165 22.85 0.27 -5.92
C ALA A 165 22.88 0.12 -7.45
N TYR A 166 22.16 0.97 -8.17
CA TYR A 166 22.19 0.99 -9.63
C TYR A 166 23.56 1.38 -10.21
N LEU A 167 24.24 2.37 -9.63
CA LEU A 167 25.56 2.79 -10.10
C LEU A 167 26.66 1.76 -9.81
N GLU A 168 26.52 1.03 -8.70
CA GLU A 168 27.46 0.00 -8.28
C GLU A 168 27.23 -1.34 -9.00
N ASP A 169 26.04 -1.52 -9.60
CA ASP A 169 25.53 -2.71 -10.29
C ASP A 169 25.98 -4.03 -9.65
N LEU A 170 25.62 -4.15 -8.36
CA LEU A 170 25.50 -5.43 -7.67
C LEU A 170 24.47 -6.34 -8.34
#